data_AF-A0A7H8S584-F1
#
_entry.id   AF-A0A7H8S584-F1
#
_cell.length_a   1.000
_cell.length_b   1.000
_cell.length_c   1.000
_cell.angle_alpha   90.00
_cell.angle_beta   90.00
_cell.angle_gamma   90.00
#
_symmetry.space_group_name_H-M   'P 1'
#
loop_
_entity.id
_entity.type
_entity.pdbx_description
1 polymer ?
#
loop_
_entity_poly.entity_id
_entity_poly.type
_entity_poly.pdbx_seq_one_letter_code
_entity_poly.pdbx_strand_id
1 'polypeptide(L)'
;MSFDETSSGREQPMRIILPNLYNEITKQLEEQHNIHPYDIQAKAVTEDSGYQVIIYFGDGFSHRKSKHFSSEAIEKMDTDESGFIEELGDACKEVMIADYFKMMRPT
;
A
#
# COMPACT_ATOMS: atom_id res chain seq x y z
N MET A 1 25.10 -5.33 -3.09
CA MET A 1 24.09 -4.84 -4.05
C MET A 1 23.72 -3.47 -3.59
N SER A 2 24.07 -2.47 -4.39
CA SER A 2 24.15 -1.07 -3.96
C SER A 2 23.04 -0.28 -4.65
N PHE A 3 22.39 0.55 -3.84
CA PHE A 3 21.58 1.73 -4.13
C PHE A 3 20.33 1.57 -4.99
N ASP A 4 19.17 1.75 -4.33
CA ASP A 4 18.25 2.78 -4.78
C ASP A 4 17.73 3.52 -3.53
N GLU A 5 18.57 4.46 -3.07
CA GLU A 5 18.21 5.49 -2.10
C GLU A 5 17.88 6.72 -2.96
N THR A 6 16.78 6.64 -3.71
CA THR A 6 16.40 7.68 -4.67
C THR A 6 15.41 8.63 -3.99
N SER A 7 15.86 9.87 -3.82
CA SER A 7 15.10 11.06 -3.45
C SER A 7 14.25 10.95 -2.17
N SER A 8 14.85 11.38 -1.06
CA SER A 8 14.20 11.56 0.25
C SER A 8 13.08 12.61 0.25
N GLY A 9 11.93 12.30 -0.34
CA GLY A 9 10.68 12.83 0.18
C GLY A 9 10.40 12.16 1.53
N ARG A 10 9.98 12.93 2.54
CA ARG A 10 9.54 12.33 3.81
C ARG A 10 8.31 11.48 3.52
N GLU A 11 8.28 10.25 4.03
CA GLU A 11 7.05 9.45 3.99
C GLU A 11 5.96 10.21 4.75
N GLN A 12 4.91 10.61 4.04
CA GLN A 12 3.77 11.28 4.63
C GLN A 12 2.59 10.32 4.66
N PRO A 13 1.74 10.39 5.71
CA PRO A 13 0.49 9.64 5.71
C PRO A 13 -0.31 9.97 4.46
N MET A 14 -0.68 8.95 3.70
CA MET A 14 -1.36 9.11 2.43
C MET A 14 -2.71 9.82 2.61
N ARG A 15 -3.36 9.61 3.78
CA ARG A 15 -4.54 10.35 4.24
C ARG A 15 -4.40 11.88 4.25
N ILE A 16 -3.17 12.40 4.36
CA ILE A 16 -2.90 13.84 4.43
C ILE A 16 -2.65 14.42 3.04
N ILE A 17 -1.79 13.76 2.26
CA ILE A 17 -1.36 14.28 0.95
C ILE A 17 -2.23 13.82 -0.21
N LEU A 18 -2.85 12.64 -0.10
CA LEU A 18 -3.66 11.99 -1.14
C LEU A 18 -4.92 11.35 -0.51
N PRO A 19 -5.81 12.13 0.12
CA PRO A 19 -6.98 11.60 0.83
C PRO A 19 -7.96 10.84 -0.08
N ASN A 20 -8.13 11.29 -1.32
CA ASN A 20 -9.03 10.64 -2.28
C ASN A 20 -8.51 9.26 -2.68
N LEU A 21 -7.22 9.18 -3.03
CA LEU A 21 -6.56 7.93 -3.40
C LEU A 21 -6.52 6.94 -2.22
N TYR A 22 -6.26 7.45 -1.01
CA TYR A 22 -6.33 6.64 0.20
C TYR A 22 -7.72 6.03 0.42
N ASN A 23 -8.78 6.83 0.28
CA ASN A 23 -10.15 6.34 0.44
C ASN A 23 -10.50 5.30 -0.63
N GLU A 24 -10.09 5.52 -1.87
CA GLU A 24 -10.35 4.57 -2.96
C GLU A 24 -9.65 3.23 -2.71
N ILE A 25 -8.35 3.24 -2.39
CA ILE A 25 -7.58 2.03 -2.11
C ILE A 25 -8.16 1.28 -0.90
N THR A 26 -8.42 1.98 0.20
CA THR A 26 -8.96 1.33 1.41
C THR A 26 -10.35 0.77 1.21
N LYS A 27 -11.21 1.48 0.48
CA LYS A 27 -12.56 1.02 0.15
C LYS A 27 -12.50 -0.23 -0.73
N GLN A 28 -11.69 -0.24 -1.78
CA GLN A 28 -11.58 -1.42 -2.65
C GLN A 28 -10.97 -2.61 -1.92
N LEU A 29 -9.96 -2.40 -1.06
CA LEU A 29 -9.39 -3.47 -0.23
C LEU A 29 -10.41 -4.04 0.77
N GLU A 30 -11.26 -3.19 1.34
CA GLU A 30 -12.34 -3.64 2.23
C GLU A 30 -13.40 -4.42 1.45
N GLU A 31 -13.86 -3.90 0.30
CA GLU A 31 -14.92 -4.52 -0.51
C GLU A 31 -14.48 -5.81 -1.22
N GLN A 32 -13.25 -5.87 -1.74
CA GLN A 32 -12.76 -7.00 -2.55
C GLN A 32 -11.98 -8.04 -1.73
N HIS A 33 -11.30 -7.60 -0.67
CA HIS A 33 -10.38 -8.45 0.09
C HIS A 33 -10.70 -8.58 1.58
N ASN A 34 -11.76 -7.91 2.08
CA ASN A 34 -12.10 -7.88 3.51
C ASN A 34 -10.96 -7.37 4.40
N ILE A 35 -10.08 -6.52 3.85
CA ILE A 35 -8.96 -5.93 4.58
C ILE A 35 -9.39 -4.56 5.07
N HIS A 36 -9.43 -4.36 6.39
CA HIS A 36 -9.81 -3.07 6.94
C HIS A 36 -8.65 -2.06 6.83
N PRO A 37 -8.97 -0.75 6.74
CA PRO A 37 -7.97 0.31 6.70
C PRO A 37 -7.07 0.37 7.95
N TYR A 38 -7.46 -0.27 9.05
CA TYR A 38 -6.64 -0.37 10.27
C TYR A 38 -5.59 -1.48 10.21
N ASP A 39 -5.78 -2.48 9.34
CA ASP A 39 -4.83 -3.58 9.12
C ASP A 39 -3.67 -3.16 8.20
N ILE A 40 -3.78 -1.99 7.58
CA ILE A 40 -2.76 -1.46 6.68
C ILE A 40 -2.29 -0.07 7.12
N GLN A 41 -1.05 0.26 6.79
CA GLN A 41 -0.52 1.60 6.92
C GLN A 41 -0.17 2.14 5.54
N ALA A 42 -0.95 3.10 5.05
CA ALA A 42 -0.70 3.73 3.77
C ALA A 42 0.09 5.04 3.93
N LYS A 43 1.25 5.10 3.29
CA LYS A 43 2.10 6.28 3.19
C LYS A 43 2.30 6.63 1.72
N ALA A 44 2.66 7.88 1.47
CA ALA A 44 3.14 8.30 0.16
C ALA A 44 4.34 9.22 0.30
N VAL A 45 5.20 9.18 -0.71
CA VAL A 45 6.38 10.03 -0.86
C VAL A 45 6.15 10.87 -2.11
N THR A 46 6.24 12.18 -1.97
CA THR A 46 6.17 13.09 -3.12
C THR A 46 7.50 13.07 -3.85
N GLU A 47 7.46 12.85 -5.16
CA GLU A 47 8.60 12.85 -6.07
C GLU A 47 8.35 13.86 -7.20
N ASP A 48 9.40 14.30 -7.90
CA ASP A 48 9.27 15.26 -9.01
C ASP A 48 8.32 14.79 -10.13
N SER A 49 8.22 13.47 -10.34
CA SER A 49 7.37 12.85 -11.36
C SER A 49 5.99 12.41 -10.87
N GLY A 50 5.66 12.60 -9.58
CA GLY A 50 4.42 12.15 -9.00
C GLY A 50 4.54 11.74 -7.54
N TYR A 51 4.01 10.55 -7.23
CA TYR A 51 3.91 10.08 -5.86
C TYR A 51 4.20 8.59 -5.78
N GLN A 52 5.15 8.22 -4.92
CA GLN A 52 5.39 6.84 -4.56
C GLN A 52 4.45 6.45 -3.42
N VAL A 53 3.46 5.60 -3.69
CA VAL A 53 2.56 5.05 -2.67
C VAL A 53 3.19 3.82 -2.05
N ILE A 54 3.16 3.72 -0.73
CA ILE A 54 3.74 2.63 0.05
C ILE A 54 2.70 2.14 1.04
N ILE A 55 2.28 0.88 0.91
CA ILE A 55 1.34 0.23 1.79
C ILE A 55 2.09 -0.80 2.63
N TYR A 56 1.99 -0.68 3.95
CA TYR A 56 2.50 -1.69 4.88
C TYR A 56 1.36 -2.52 5.43
N PHE A 57 1.60 -3.81 5.64
CA PHE A 57 0.60 -4.78 6.09
C PHE A 57 1.25 -5.99 6.77
N GLY A 58 0.42 -6.89 7.31
CA GLY A 58 0.87 -8.06 8.07
C GLY A 58 1.26 -7.72 9.52
N ASP A 59 1.77 -8.71 10.25
CA ASP A 59 2.14 -8.54 11.66
C ASP A 59 3.18 -7.45 11.85
N GLY A 60 2.87 -6.50 12.73
CA GLY A 60 3.71 -5.34 13.01
C GLY A 60 4.02 -4.45 11.79
N PHE A 61 3.23 -4.52 10.71
CA PHE A 61 3.52 -3.83 9.43
C PHE A 61 4.87 -4.28 8.80
N SER A 62 5.24 -5.54 9.00
CA SER A 62 6.53 -6.10 8.55
C SER A 62 6.63 -6.26 7.03
N HIS A 63 5.51 -6.28 6.31
CA HIS A 63 5.48 -6.35 4.86
C HIS A 63 5.15 -4.99 4.25
N ARG A 64 5.75 -4.68 3.11
CA ARG A 64 5.47 -3.46 2.36
C ARG A 64 5.32 -3.75 0.87
N LYS A 65 4.40 -3.05 0.22
CA LYS A 65 4.25 -3.02 -1.23
C LYS A 65 4.14 -1.57 -1.68
N SER A 66 4.85 -1.21 -2.73
CA SER A 66 4.91 0.16 -3.21
C SER A 66 4.70 0.25 -4.71
N LYS A 67 4.02 1.30 -5.16
CA LYS A 67 3.79 1.60 -6.57
C LYS A 67 3.92 3.10 -6.80
N HIS A 68 4.62 3.45 -7.88
CA HIS A 68 4.73 4.84 -8.32
C HIS A 68 3.46 5.21 -9.10
N PHE A 69 2.88 6.35 -8.77
CA PHE A 69 1.76 6.95 -9.47
C PHE A 69 2.17 8.31 -10.00
N SER A 70 2.07 8.51 -11.31
CA SER A 70 2.28 9.81 -11.92
C SER A 70 1.17 10.78 -11.50
N SER A 71 1.49 12.07 -11.38
CA SER A 71 0.51 13.11 -11.01
C SER A 71 -0.75 13.06 -11.89
N GLU A 72 -0.56 12.88 -13.20
CA GLU A 72 -1.66 12.78 -14.17
C GLU A 72 -2.60 11.59 -13.91
N ALA A 73 -2.07 10.46 -13.43
CA ALA A 73 -2.86 9.26 -13.12
C ALA A 73 -3.74 9.49 -11.88
N ILE A 74 -3.18 10.16 -10.86
CA ILE A 74 -3.92 10.54 -9.64
C ILE A 74 -5.00 11.57 -9.97
N GLU A 75 -4.68 12.59 -10.78
CA GLU A 75 -5.62 13.65 -11.13
C GLU A 75 -6.82 13.13 -11.93
N LYS A 76 -6.59 12.17 -12.84
CA LYS A 76 -7.67 11.59 -13.63
C LYS A 76 -8.45 10.52 -12.88
N MET A 77 -7.94 10.03 -11.74
CA MET A 77 -8.35 8.74 -11.16
C MET A 77 -8.42 7.65 -12.25
N ASP A 78 -7.64 7.83 -13.33
CA ASP A 78 -7.52 6.92 -14.46
C ASP A 78 -6.45 5.92 -14.07
N THR A 79 -6.74 5.27 -12.97
CA THR A 79 -5.76 4.50 -12.30
C THR A 79 -6.02 3.09 -12.73
N ASP A 80 -5.02 2.53 -13.41
CA ASP A 80 -4.72 1.11 -13.48
C ASP A 80 -4.41 0.55 -12.06
N GLU A 81 -5.22 0.98 -11.08
CA GLU A 81 -5.24 0.67 -9.67
C GLU A 81 -5.93 -0.64 -9.43
N SER A 82 -6.91 -1.02 -10.25
CA SER A 82 -7.60 -2.30 -10.08
C SER A 82 -6.62 -3.47 -10.03
N GLY A 83 -5.62 -3.48 -10.93
CA GLY A 83 -4.57 -4.51 -10.92
C GLY A 83 -3.66 -4.39 -9.69
N PHE A 84 -3.28 -3.18 -9.28
CA PHE A 84 -2.45 -2.99 -8.09
C PHE A 84 -3.17 -3.37 -6.80
N ILE A 85 -4.45 -3.03 -6.68
CA ILE A 85 -5.30 -3.30 -5.52
C ILE A 85 -5.58 -4.78 -5.42
N GLU A 86 -5.87 -5.45 -6.53
CA GLU A 86 -6.01 -6.90 -6.58
C GLU A 86 -4.71 -7.58 -6.13
N GLU A 87 -3.58 -7.18 -6.72
CA GLU A 87 -2.26 -7.69 -6.35
C GLU A 87 -1.86 -7.38 -4.89
N LEU A 88 -2.29 -6.23 -4.35
CA LEU A 88 -2.03 -5.82 -2.98
C LEU A 88 -2.90 -6.63 -2.01
N GLY A 89 -4.18 -6.77 -2.33
CA GLY A 89 -5.13 -7.51 -1.53
C GLY A 89 -4.83 -9.01 -1.50
N ASP A 90 -4.34 -9.58 -2.60
CA ASP A 90 -3.90 -10.98 -2.63
C ASP A 90 -2.64 -11.18 -1.75
N ALA A 91 -1.64 -10.30 -1.90
CA ALA A 91 -0.44 -10.32 -1.06
C ALA A 91 -0.76 -10.13 0.43
N CYS A 92 -1.69 -9.24 0.76
CA CYS A 92 -2.17 -9.05 2.13
C CYS A 92 -2.81 -10.32 2.68
N LYS A 93 -3.72 -10.96 1.93
CA LYS A 93 -4.35 -12.22 2.35
C LYS A 93 -3.33 -13.31 2.57
N GLU A 94 -2.41 -13.53 1.62
CA GLU A 94 -1.37 -14.54 1.73
C GLU A 94 -0.49 -14.32 2.97
N VAL A 95 -0.04 -13.07 3.20
CA VAL A 95 0.78 -12.71 4.35
C VAL A 95 0.02 -12.89 5.66
N MET A 96 -1.22 -12.41 5.76
CA MET A 96 -2.02 -12.53 6.98
C MET A 96 -2.32 -14.00 7.31
N ILE A 97 -2.58 -14.84 6.31
CA ILE A 97 -2.74 -16.29 6.48
C ILE A 97 -1.42 -16.91 6.95
N ALA A 98 -0.31 -16.59 6.30
CA ALA A 98 1.01 -17.11 6.65
C ALA A 98 1.42 -16.74 8.08
N ASP A 99 1.09 -15.51 8.51
CA ASP A 99 1.38 -15.04 9.86
C ASP A 99 0.51 -15.73 10.92
N TYR A 100 -0.78 -15.89 10.64
CA TYR A 100 -1.69 -16.69 11.46
C TYR A 100 -1.18 -18.13 11.69
N PHE A 101 -0.67 -18.78 10.64
CA PHE A 101 -0.08 -20.12 10.76
C PHE A 101 1.23 -20.16 11.55
N LYS A 102 2.05 -19.10 11.51
CA LYS A 102 3.26 -18.99 12.34
C LYS A 102 2.90 -18.93 13.83
N MET A 103 1.86 -18.18 14.20
CA MET A 103 1.42 -18.10 15.60
C MET A 103 0.86 -19.44 16.13
N MET A 104 0.32 -20.31 15.27
CA MET A 104 -0.18 -21.63 15.65
C MET A 104 0.89 -22.73 15.77
N ARG A 105 2.14 -22.46 15.40
CA ARG A 105 3.28 -23.35 15.66
C ARG A 105 4.25 -22.68 16.62
N PRO A 106 3.99 -22.71 17.95
CA PRO A 106 5.05 -22.45 18.89
C PRO A 106 6.11 -23.53 18.66
N THR A 107 7.30 -23.12 18.23
CA THR A 107 8.47 -24.01 18.28
C THR A 107 8.99 -24.04 19.71
#